data_AF-A0A2A2D7C6-F1
#
_entry.id   AF-A0A2A2D7C6-F1
#
_cell.length_a   1.000
_cell.length_b   1.000
_cell.length_c   1.000
_cell.angle_alpha   90.00
_cell.angle_beta   90.00
_cell.angle_gamma   90.00
#
_symmetry.space_group_name_H-M   'P 1'
#
loop_
_entity.id
_entity.type
_entity.pdbx_description
1 polymer ?
#
loop_
_entity_poly.entity_id
_entity_poly.type
_entity_poly.pdbx_seq_one_letter_code
_entity_poly.pdbx_strand_id
1 'polypeptide(L)'
;MPRKFRVAVIGGRPAPINGAKELDIDIVLVHEKGAYDEAVAEHCERIIHAPLTDGQAILDVLRPLHEERPFDRVVTTTEPAAESTGFVVDALGLPGVSEATARALKDKALTRELLAKHDLSPVRYRVVKSVEEATAFLAEVGGPIVLKPVDGVASLHIHEISEPAQVAAAWETLQAAGITAPIAEEFLTGPVVSVDSFSFEGRHLTIGYSEYRMNERFVEWEVSTPSRVARPHLAELRALTVKLLDAVGLTEGPSHSEFVLTPDGPRVLESHARLAGSGAPELVRRAFGLDLNRMFLTVLLGIDELPETSPEPVAGAAVRFFTPDAGTVRSVDVEEGIPSTVRHLPKGEVPLVFLPYLDQLRDEEVAAVIQKGPGDEVPELLTVADCVSGYVIATGVDADDAVAKCDDINDRIRFSIG
;
A
#
# COMPACT_ATOMS: atom_id res chain seq x y z
N MET A 1 -5.77 9.57 -36.65
CA MET A 1 -5.72 10.24 -35.33
C MET A 1 -5.11 9.26 -34.36
N PRO A 2 -4.25 9.67 -33.42
CA PRO A 2 -3.82 8.78 -32.35
C PRO A 2 -5.06 8.22 -31.64
N ARG A 3 -5.01 6.94 -31.25
CA ARG A 3 -6.10 6.30 -30.51
C ARG A 3 -6.22 7.01 -29.17
N LYS A 4 -7.37 7.65 -28.93
CA LYS A 4 -7.70 8.22 -27.62
C LYS A 4 -8.16 7.08 -26.71
N PHE A 5 -7.45 6.84 -25.63
CA PHE A 5 -7.81 5.77 -24.69
C PHE A 5 -8.92 6.22 -23.75
N ARG A 6 -9.69 5.28 -23.20
CA ARG A 6 -10.69 5.54 -22.17
C ARG A 6 -10.55 4.54 -21.04
N VAL A 7 -10.35 5.03 -19.82
CA VAL A 7 -10.14 4.18 -18.64
C VAL A 7 -11.16 4.54 -17.57
N ALA A 8 -11.81 3.52 -17.01
CA ALA A 8 -12.59 3.69 -15.79
C ALA A 8 -11.68 3.47 -14.58
N VAL A 9 -11.66 4.42 -13.64
CA VAL A 9 -10.85 4.33 -12.42
C VAL A 9 -11.81 4.27 -11.23
N ILE A 10 -11.69 3.23 -10.41
CA ILE A 10 -12.57 3.02 -9.24
C ILE A 10 -11.83 3.47 -7.98
N GLY A 11 -12.34 4.51 -7.33
CA GLY A 11 -11.68 5.10 -6.16
C GLY A 11 -10.34 5.73 -6.53
N GLY A 12 -9.43 5.73 -5.56
CA GLY A 12 -8.04 6.14 -5.73
C GLY A 12 -7.78 7.59 -5.37
N ARG A 13 -6.52 7.98 -5.55
CA ARG A 13 -6.02 9.35 -5.36
C ARG A 13 -5.68 9.96 -6.71
N PRO A 14 -5.43 11.28 -6.80
CA PRO A 14 -5.11 11.91 -8.09
C PRO A 14 -3.79 11.42 -8.73
N ALA A 15 -2.77 11.06 -7.93
CA ALA A 15 -1.42 10.81 -8.43
C ALA A 15 -1.31 9.76 -9.57
N PRO A 16 -1.96 8.58 -9.52
CA PRO A 16 -1.92 7.58 -10.60
C PRO A 16 -2.63 8.00 -11.89
N ILE A 17 -3.44 9.06 -11.87
CA ILE A 17 -4.16 9.55 -13.06
C ILE A 17 -3.69 10.94 -13.51
N ASN A 18 -2.70 11.50 -12.82
CA ASN A 18 -2.09 12.76 -13.22
C ASN A 18 -1.44 12.61 -14.61
N GLY A 19 -1.54 13.64 -15.44
CA GLY A 19 -1.04 13.62 -16.81
C GLY A 19 -1.89 12.81 -17.81
N ALA A 20 -2.98 12.15 -17.38
CA ALA A 20 -3.84 11.37 -18.28
C ALA A 20 -4.34 12.19 -19.51
N LYS A 21 -4.72 13.45 -19.29
CA LYS A 21 -5.15 14.36 -20.37
C LYS A 21 -4.04 14.67 -21.38
N GLU A 22 -2.80 14.81 -20.92
CA GLU A 22 -1.63 15.07 -21.78
C GLU A 22 -1.27 13.85 -22.63
N LEU A 23 -1.69 12.66 -22.18
CA LEU A 23 -1.49 11.38 -22.84
C LEU A 23 -2.68 10.93 -23.69
N ASP A 24 -3.67 11.81 -23.93
CA ASP A 24 -4.91 11.48 -24.64
C ASP A 24 -5.68 10.29 -24.01
N ILE A 25 -5.69 10.21 -22.68
CA ILE A 25 -6.45 9.23 -21.89
C ILE A 25 -7.66 9.93 -21.25
N ASP A 26 -8.86 9.52 -21.65
CA ASP A 26 -10.10 9.96 -21.01
C ASP A 26 -10.39 9.11 -19.76
N ILE A 27 -10.37 9.75 -18.58
CA ILE A 27 -10.65 9.09 -17.31
C ILE A 27 -12.12 9.26 -16.91
N VAL A 28 -12.82 8.15 -16.68
CA VAL A 28 -14.09 8.13 -15.96
C VAL A 28 -13.83 7.65 -14.54
N LEU A 29 -13.89 8.56 -13.57
CA LEU A 29 -13.71 8.24 -12.16
C LEU A 29 -15.04 7.81 -11.54
N VAL A 30 -15.04 6.64 -10.90
CA VAL A 30 -16.11 6.18 -10.02
C VAL A 30 -15.67 6.40 -8.59
N HIS A 31 -16.37 7.25 -7.84
CA HIS A 31 -16.02 7.52 -6.45
C HIS A 31 -17.26 7.64 -5.55
N GLU A 32 -17.13 7.39 -4.25
CA GLU A 32 -18.16 7.80 -3.29
C GLU A 32 -18.28 9.33 -3.23
N LYS A 33 -19.52 9.84 -3.17
CA LYS A 33 -19.81 11.26 -3.21
C LYS A 33 -19.17 11.98 -2.02
N GLY A 34 -18.30 12.95 -2.30
CA GLY A 34 -17.61 13.76 -1.28
C GLY A 34 -16.40 13.07 -0.63
N ALA A 35 -15.98 11.90 -1.12
CA ALA A 35 -14.86 11.14 -0.56
C ALA A 35 -13.58 11.21 -1.42
N TYR A 36 -13.46 12.18 -2.32
CA TYR A 36 -12.31 12.37 -3.22
C TYR A 36 -11.86 13.82 -3.25
N ASP A 37 -10.58 14.03 -3.55
CA ASP A 37 -9.99 15.36 -3.76
C ASP A 37 -10.61 16.02 -5.00
N GLU A 38 -11.19 17.20 -4.86
CA GLU A 38 -11.83 17.93 -5.97
C GLU A 38 -10.84 18.23 -7.11
N ALA A 39 -9.54 18.35 -6.82
CA ALA A 39 -8.50 18.51 -7.84
C ALA A 39 -8.46 17.35 -8.84
N VAL A 40 -8.93 16.15 -8.46
CA VAL A 40 -9.01 14.98 -9.36
C VAL A 40 -9.87 15.26 -10.60
N ALA A 41 -10.86 16.16 -10.48
CA ALA A 41 -11.75 16.52 -11.57
C ALA A 41 -11.01 17.14 -12.76
N GLU A 42 -9.87 17.79 -12.51
CA GLU A 42 -9.01 18.33 -13.56
C GLU A 42 -8.38 17.23 -14.43
N HIS A 43 -8.38 15.97 -14.00
CA HIS A 43 -7.86 14.84 -14.76
C HIS A 43 -8.97 13.97 -15.39
N CYS A 44 -10.24 14.20 -15.05
CA CYS A 44 -11.36 13.35 -15.47
C CYS A 44 -12.13 13.92 -16.68
N GLU A 45 -12.56 13.02 -17.58
CA GLU A 45 -13.65 13.25 -18.53
C GLU A 45 -14.97 13.38 -17.77
N ARG A 46 -15.18 12.52 -16.78
CA ARG A 46 -16.42 12.41 -16.00
C ARG A 46 -16.15 11.84 -14.62
N ILE A 47 -16.90 12.30 -13.62
CA ILE A 47 -16.98 11.68 -12.30
C ILE A 47 -18.40 11.15 -12.12
N ILE A 48 -18.53 9.89 -11.69
CA ILE A 48 -19.79 9.25 -11.34
C ILE A 48 -19.71 8.67 -9.93
N HIS A 49 -20.86 8.50 -9.28
CA HIS A 49 -20.90 8.08 -7.88
C HIS A 49 -21.53 6.70 -7.72
N ALA A 50 -20.81 5.81 -7.03
CA ALA A 50 -21.25 4.48 -6.62
C ALA A 50 -20.47 4.04 -5.37
N PRO A 51 -21.01 3.13 -4.53
CA PRO A 51 -20.27 2.52 -3.44
C PRO A 51 -19.08 1.71 -3.97
N LEU A 52 -17.87 1.93 -3.44
CA LEU A 52 -16.65 1.35 -4.02
C LEU A 52 -16.52 -0.16 -3.79
N THR A 53 -17.22 -0.70 -2.80
CA THR A 53 -17.19 -2.13 -2.46
C THR A 53 -18.34 -2.91 -3.10
N ASP A 54 -19.21 -2.25 -3.87
CA ASP A 54 -20.35 -2.88 -4.56
C ASP A 54 -20.09 -2.97 -6.06
N GLY A 55 -19.58 -4.13 -6.50
CA GLY A 55 -19.28 -4.39 -7.91
C GLY A 55 -20.50 -4.25 -8.83
N GLN A 56 -21.70 -4.59 -8.37
CA GLN A 56 -22.91 -4.47 -9.17
C GLN A 56 -23.31 -3.00 -9.33
N ALA A 57 -23.26 -2.21 -8.26
CA ALA A 57 -23.55 -0.78 -8.34
C ALA A 57 -22.57 -0.03 -9.26
N ILE A 58 -21.28 -0.40 -9.22
CA ILE A 58 -20.26 0.15 -10.14
C ILE A 58 -20.56 -0.27 -11.58
N LEU A 59 -20.90 -1.54 -11.81
CA LEU A 59 -21.23 -2.06 -13.13
C LEU A 59 -22.46 -1.38 -13.74
N ASP A 60 -23.50 -1.13 -12.93
CA ASP A 60 -24.73 -0.48 -13.38
C ASP A 60 -24.48 0.94 -13.88
N VAL A 61 -23.55 1.68 -13.27
CA VAL A 61 -23.20 3.04 -13.70
C VAL A 61 -22.20 3.06 -14.87
N LEU A 62 -21.34 2.04 -14.99
CA LEU A 62 -20.33 1.97 -16.06
C LEU A 62 -20.83 1.31 -17.34
N ARG A 63 -21.73 0.32 -17.27
CA ARG A 63 -22.21 -0.44 -18.43
C ARG A 63 -22.80 0.46 -19.54
N PRO A 64 -23.70 1.42 -19.25
CA PRO A 64 -24.21 2.31 -20.30
C PRO A 64 -23.11 3.16 -20.94
N LEU A 65 -22.09 3.57 -20.16
CA LEU A 65 -20.97 4.35 -20.67
C LEU A 65 -20.05 3.50 -21.55
N HIS A 66 -19.85 2.23 -21.18
CA HIS A 66 -19.08 1.27 -21.97
C HIS A 66 -19.78 0.96 -23.31
N GLU A 67 -21.10 0.83 -23.32
CA GLU A 67 -21.91 0.64 -24.53
C GLU A 67 -21.87 1.86 -25.47
N GLU A 68 -21.83 3.08 -24.91
CA GLU A 68 -21.68 4.33 -25.68
C GLU A 68 -20.27 4.44 -26.29
N ARG A 69 -19.23 4.20 -25.48
CA ARG A 69 -17.83 4.22 -25.89
C ARG A 69 -17.04 3.24 -25.00
N PRO A 70 -16.55 2.12 -25.56
CA PRO A 70 -15.87 1.11 -24.78
C PRO A 70 -14.69 1.66 -23.97
N PHE A 71 -14.56 1.15 -22.75
CA PHE A 71 -13.36 1.33 -21.93
C PHE A 71 -12.27 0.39 -22.43
N ASP A 72 -11.04 0.86 -22.44
CA ASP A 72 -9.85 0.04 -22.70
C ASP A 72 -9.41 -0.73 -21.46
N ARG A 73 -9.66 -0.16 -20.27
CA ARG A 73 -9.36 -0.74 -18.95
C ARG A 73 -10.34 -0.26 -17.88
N VAL A 74 -10.51 -1.08 -16.85
CA VAL A 74 -11.08 -0.69 -15.55
C VAL A 74 -10.03 -1.00 -14.49
N VAL A 75 -9.63 0.01 -13.71
CA VAL A 75 -8.49 -0.09 -12.79
C VAL A 75 -8.79 0.54 -11.43
N THR A 76 -8.05 0.15 -10.41
CA THR A 76 -8.08 0.79 -9.10
C THR A 76 -6.71 0.77 -8.44
N THR A 77 -6.45 1.76 -7.60
CA THR A 77 -5.33 1.75 -6.62
C THR A 77 -5.84 1.62 -5.19
N THR A 78 -7.15 1.54 -5.00
CA THR A 78 -7.81 1.49 -3.70
C THR A 78 -8.13 0.06 -3.33
N GLU A 79 -7.50 -0.42 -2.27
CA GLU A 79 -7.65 -1.80 -1.81
C GLU A 79 -9.10 -2.23 -1.49
N PRO A 80 -9.93 -1.42 -0.81
CA PRO A 80 -11.35 -1.73 -0.65
C PRO A 80 -12.10 -2.01 -1.97
N ALA A 81 -11.67 -1.40 -3.08
CA ALA A 81 -12.31 -1.51 -4.39
C ALA A 81 -11.70 -2.60 -5.28
N ALA A 82 -10.68 -3.34 -4.84
CA ALA A 82 -9.96 -4.28 -5.69
C ALA A 82 -10.87 -5.39 -6.24
N GLU A 83 -11.64 -6.04 -5.36
CA GLU A 83 -12.54 -7.13 -5.72
C GLU A 83 -13.73 -6.67 -6.57
N SER A 84 -14.36 -5.55 -6.20
CA SER A 84 -15.47 -4.96 -6.95
C SER A 84 -15.03 -4.46 -8.33
N THR A 85 -13.80 -3.95 -8.46
CA THR A 85 -13.18 -3.60 -9.75
C THR A 85 -12.97 -4.85 -10.59
N GLY A 86 -12.45 -5.94 -10.00
CA GLY A 86 -12.27 -7.21 -10.70
C GLY A 86 -13.60 -7.80 -11.19
N PHE A 87 -14.66 -7.70 -10.39
CA PHE A 87 -16.01 -8.10 -10.81
C PHE A 87 -16.46 -7.33 -12.06
N VAL A 88 -16.20 -6.02 -12.12
CA VAL A 88 -16.56 -5.18 -13.28
C VAL A 88 -15.70 -5.54 -14.50
N VAL A 89 -14.41 -5.78 -14.31
CA VAL A 89 -13.49 -6.25 -15.37
C VAL A 89 -14.03 -7.54 -16.01
N ASP A 90 -14.36 -8.53 -15.18
CA ASP A 90 -14.90 -9.82 -15.63
C ASP A 90 -16.26 -9.65 -16.32
N ALA A 91 -17.16 -8.83 -15.75
CA ALA A 91 -18.51 -8.61 -16.28
C ALA A 91 -18.57 -7.79 -17.58
N LEU A 92 -17.53 -6.98 -17.86
CA LEU A 92 -17.37 -6.25 -19.12
C LEU A 92 -16.49 -7.01 -20.14
N GLY A 93 -15.85 -8.12 -19.74
CA GLY A 93 -14.95 -8.90 -20.60
C GLY A 93 -13.69 -8.12 -20.98
N LEU A 94 -13.21 -7.25 -20.10
CA LEU A 94 -12.03 -6.43 -20.31
C LEU A 94 -10.77 -7.13 -19.79
N PRO A 95 -9.59 -6.82 -20.36
CA PRO A 95 -8.33 -7.14 -19.70
C PRO A 95 -8.24 -6.36 -18.38
N GLY A 96 -7.73 -7.02 -17.34
CA GLY A 96 -7.55 -6.43 -16.01
C GLY A 96 -7.21 -7.47 -14.96
N VAL A 97 -7.12 -6.99 -13.73
CA VAL A 97 -7.13 -7.85 -12.55
C VAL A 97 -8.54 -8.40 -12.38
N SER A 98 -8.72 -9.72 -12.52
CA SER A 98 -10.02 -10.39 -12.34
C SER A 98 -10.51 -10.32 -10.89
N GLU A 99 -11.80 -10.60 -10.66
CA GLU A 99 -12.34 -10.72 -9.29
C GLU A 99 -11.60 -11.80 -8.51
N ALA A 100 -11.33 -12.95 -9.15
CA ALA A 100 -10.65 -14.08 -8.54
C ALA A 100 -9.20 -13.72 -8.13
N THR A 101 -8.45 -13.03 -8.98
CA THR A 101 -7.09 -12.55 -8.69
C THR A 101 -7.09 -11.52 -7.56
N ALA A 102 -8.01 -10.55 -7.61
CA ALA A 102 -8.12 -9.53 -6.56
C ALA A 102 -8.47 -10.16 -5.20
N ARG A 103 -9.39 -11.12 -5.19
CA ARG A 103 -9.75 -11.89 -3.99
C ARG A 103 -8.58 -12.73 -3.48
N ALA A 104 -7.84 -13.40 -4.36
CA ALA A 104 -6.67 -14.20 -4.01
C ALA A 104 -5.56 -13.42 -3.31
N LEU A 105 -5.40 -12.13 -3.66
CA LEU A 105 -4.43 -11.22 -3.06
C LEU A 105 -4.96 -10.57 -1.76
N LYS A 106 -6.26 -10.31 -1.67
CA LYS A 106 -6.87 -9.68 -0.48
C LYS A 106 -7.13 -10.67 0.65
N ASP A 107 -7.60 -11.87 0.34
CA ASP A 107 -7.92 -12.93 1.29
C ASP A 107 -6.65 -13.70 1.65
N LYS A 108 -6.14 -13.45 2.86
CA LYS A 108 -4.91 -14.07 3.38
C LYS A 108 -5.00 -15.60 3.42
N ALA A 109 -6.17 -16.17 3.69
CA ALA A 109 -6.34 -17.63 3.73
C ALA A 109 -6.27 -18.24 2.31
N LEU A 110 -6.87 -17.57 1.33
CA LEU A 110 -6.79 -17.96 -0.08
C LEU A 110 -5.37 -17.77 -0.63
N THR A 111 -4.67 -16.70 -0.26
CA THR A 111 -3.24 -16.52 -0.57
C THR A 111 -2.44 -17.73 -0.07
N ARG A 112 -2.63 -18.14 1.20
CA ARG A 112 -1.94 -19.29 1.77
C ARG A 112 -2.28 -20.60 1.07
N GLU A 113 -3.55 -20.83 0.73
CA GLU A 113 -3.99 -22.01 -0.01
C GLU A 113 -3.30 -22.12 -1.37
N LEU A 114 -3.26 -21.01 -2.13
CA LEU A 114 -2.62 -20.97 -3.43
C LEU A 114 -1.11 -21.17 -3.33
N LEU A 115 -0.45 -20.51 -2.38
CA LEU A 115 0.99 -20.69 -2.15
C LEU A 115 1.31 -22.15 -1.80
N ALA A 116 0.54 -22.78 -0.91
CA ALA A 116 0.72 -24.18 -0.54
C ALA A 116 0.52 -25.14 -1.75
N LYS A 117 -0.48 -24.87 -2.60
CA LYS A 117 -0.73 -25.66 -3.82
C LYS A 117 0.45 -25.63 -4.81
N HIS A 118 1.26 -24.58 -4.76
CA HIS A 118 2.43 -24.40 -5.60
C HIS A 118 3.76 -24.68 -4.89
N ASP A 119 3.72 -25.25 -3.67
CA ASP A 119 4.90 -25.48 -2.82
C ASP A 119 5.74 -24.22 -2.56
N LEU A 120 5.07 -23.07 -2.43
CA LEU A 120 5.68 -21.76 -2.21
C LEU A 120 5.46 -21.30 -0.77
N SER A 121 6.46 -20.63 -0.20
CA SER A 121 6.36 -19.89 1.07
C SER A 121 5.55 -20.63 2.16
N PRO A 122 6.03 -21.79 2.65
CA PRO A 122 5.29 -22.58 3.63
C PRO A 122 5.10 -21.78 4.92
N VAL A 123 3.83 -21.60 5.31
CA VAL A 123 3.40 -20.99 6.55
C VAL A 123 2.21 -21.80 7.06
N ARG A 124 2.31 -22.33 8.29
CA ARG A 124 1.19 -23.01 8.94
C ARG A 124 0.10 -22.00 9.25
N TYR A 125 -1.13 -22.32 8.89
CA TYR A 125 -2.28 -21.44 9.12
C TYR A 125 -3.57 -22.23 9.33
N ARG A 126 -4.57 -21.57 9.91
CA ARG A 126 -5.94 -22.07 10.04
C ARG A 126 -6.92 -20.90 10.11
N VAL A 127 -8.00 -20.93 9.34
CA VAL A 127 -9.16 -20.08 9.62
C VAL A 127 -9.91 -20.69 10.80
N VAL A 128 -10.01 -19.94 11.89
CA VAL A 128 -10.57 -20.39 13.16
C VAL A 128 -11.90 -19.71 13.43
N LYS A 129 -12.82 -20.42 14.09
CA LYS A 129 -14.19 -19.94 14.39
C LYS A 129 -14.51 -19.92 15.88
N SER A 130 -13.54 -20.29 16.72
CA SER A 130 -13.68 -20.20 18.17
C SER A 130 -12.34 -20.05 18.89
N VAL A 131 -12.41 -19.65 20.17
CA VAL A 131 -11.26 -19.60 21.09
C VAL A 131 -10.60 -20.98 21.20
N GLU A 132 -11.38 -22.05 21.22
CA GLU A 132 -10.88 -23.42 21.32
C GLU A 132 -10.09 -23.82 20.08
N GLU A 133 -10.57 -23.47 18.89
CA GLU A 133 -9.85 -23.75 17.63
C GLU A 133 -8.52 -22.97 17.54
N ALA A 134 -8.52 -21.70 17.94
CA ALA A 134 -7.31 -20.88 18.01
C ALA A 134 -6.30 -21.40 19.05
N THR A 135 -6.79 -21.82 20.22
CA THR A 135 -5.96 -22.41 21.28
C THR A 135 -5.37 -23.75 20.85
N ALA A 136 -6.15 -24.58 20.15
CA ALA A 136 -5.67 -25.85 19.60
C ALA A 136 -4.60 -25.62 18.51
N PHE A 137 -4.77 -24.59 17.67
CA PHE A 137 -3.77 -24.23 16.68
C PHE A 137 -2.47 -23.73 17.32
N LEU A 138 -2.54 -22.88 18.36
CA LEU A 138 -1.37 -22.45 19.14
C LEU A 138 -0.58 -23.67 19.68
N ALA A 139 -1.27 -24.64 20.27
CA ALA A 139 -0.65 -25.86 20.79
C ALA A 139 -0.03 -26.73 19.69
N GLU A 140 -0.66 -26.82 18.52
CA GLU A 140 -0.13 -27.54 17.35
C GLU A 140 1.10 -26.86 16.76
N VAL A 141 1.12 -25.53 16.70
CA VAL A 141 2.26 -24.75 16.21
C VAL A 141 3.47 -24.96 17.12
N GLY A 142 3.26 -25.00 18.44
CA GLY A 142 4.32 -25.18 19.44
C GLY A 142 5.15 -23.91 19.69
N GLY A 143 4.66 -22.76 19.22
CA GLY A 143 5.30 -21.44 19.30
C GLY A 143 4.25 -20.33 19.08
N PRO A 144 4.65 -19.05 19.09
CA PRO A 144 3.71 -17.96 18.94
C PRO A 144 2.93 -18.03 17.62
N ILE A 145 1.70 -17.53 17.66
CA ILE A 145 0.83 -17.37 16.49
C ILE A 145 0.42 -15.90 16.34
N VAL A 146 -0.02 -15.53 15.15
CA VAL A 146 -0.72 -14.27 14.89
C VAL A 146 -2.17 -14.59 14.61
N LEU A 147 -3.09 -13.92 15.31
CA LEU A 147 -4.52 -13.91 15.01
C LEU A 147 -4.87 -12.56 14.38
N LYS A 148 -5.41 -12.58 13.15
CA LYS A 148 -5.71 -11.38 12.37
C LYS A 148 -6.93 -11.57 11.46
N PRO A 149 -7.58 -10.49 10.98
CA PRO A 149 -8.65 -10.61 10.00
C PRO A 149 -8.11 -11.21 8.69
N VAL A 150 -8.94 -11.96 7.98
CA VAL A 150 -8.55 -12.62 6.73
C VAL A 150 -8.33 -11.59 5.61
N ASP A 151 -9.09 -10.51 5.62
CA ASP A 151 -9.08 -9.41 4.65
C ASP A 151 -8.69 -8.07 5.28
N GLY A 152 -7.99 -8.11 6.42
CA GLY A 152 -7.59 -6.94 7.19
C GLY A 152 -6.53 -6.09 6.49
N VAL A 153 -6.55 -4.79 6.77
CA VAL A 153 -5.67 -3.75 6.18
C VAL A 153 -5.03 -2.90 7.28
N ALA A 154 -3.95 -2.19 6.94
CA ALA A 154 -3.35 -1.14 7.80
C ALA A 154 -2.94 -1.62 9.21
N SER A 155 -2.51 -2.88 9.32
CA SER A 155 -2.16 -3.55 10.59
C SER A 155 -3.29 -3.58 11.64
N LEU A 156 -4.56 -3.39 11.23
CA LEU A 156 -5.70 -3.39 12.15
C LEU A 156 -6.00 -4.80 12.68
N HIS A 157 -6.23 -4.88 13.98
CA HIS A 157 -6.60 -6.11 14.70
C HIS A 157 -5.60 -7.28 14.53
N ILE A 158 -4.31 -6.97 14.46
CA ILE A 158 -3.24 -7.98 14.49
C ILE A 158 -2.87 -8.27 15.95
N HIS A 159 -2.99 -9.53 16.35
CA HIS A 159 -2.69 -9.97 17.72
C HIS A 159 -1.63 -11.08 17.71
N GLU A 160 -0.45 -10.79 18.25
CA GLU A 160 0.55 -11.80 18.58
C GLU A 160 0.15 -12.54 19.86
N ILE A 161 0.15 -13.87 19.82
CA ILE A 161 -0.28 -14.75 20.89
C ILE A 161 0.84 -15.76 21.14
N SER A 162 1.47 -15.65 22.31
CA SER A 162 2.49 -16.58 22.79
C SER A 162 1.95 -17.58 23.83
N GLU A 163 0.82 -17.26 24.47
CA GLU A 163 0.24 -18.08 25.54
C GLU A 163 -1.29 -18.25 25.39
N PRO A 164 -1.86 -19.41 25.79
CA PRO A 164 -3.30 -19.66 25.69
C PRO A 164 -4.18 -18.60 26.37
N ALA A 165 -3.69 -17.99 27.47
CA ALA A 165 -4.43 -16.95 28.20
C ALA A 165 -4.69 -15.69 27.36
N GLN A 166 -3.87 -15.42 26.33
CA GLN A 166 -4.01 -14.25 25.46
C GLN A 166 -5.07 -14.45 24.37
N VAL A 167 -5.41 -15.71 24.02
CA VAL A 167 -6.34 -16.04 22.94
C VAL A 167 -7.73 -15.45 23.17
N ALA A 168 -8.26 -15.57 24.39
CA ALA A 168 -9.61 -15.10 24.71
C ALA A 168 -9.76 -13.57 24.55
N ALA A 169 -8.75 -12.80 24.97
CA ALA A 169 -8.77 -11.34 24.87
C ALA A 169 -8.65 -10.86 23.41
N ALA A 170 -7.78 -11.50 22.62
CA ALA A 170 -7.68 -11.22 21.18
C ALA A 170 -8.99 -11.57 20.45
N TRP A 171 -9.58 -12.71 20.79
CA TRP A 171 -10.86 -13.16 20.22
C TRP A 171 -12.01 -12.20 20.53
N GLU A 172 -12.12 -11.73 21.77
CA GLU A 172 -13.12 -10.72 22.17
C GLU A 172 -12.95 -9.43 21.39
N THR A 173 -11.71 -8.97 21.23
CA THR A 173 -11.39 -7.77 20.42
C THR A 173 -11.85 -7.91 18.98
N LEU A 174 -11.56 -9.05 18.35
CA LEU A 174 -11.96 -9.34 16.97
C LEU A 174 -13.48 -9.44 16.82
N GLN A 175 -14.16 -10.12 17.73
CA GLN A 175 -15.62 -10.24 17.74
C GLN A 175 -16.30 -8.87 17.93
N ALA A 176 -15.77 -8.01 18.80
CA ALA A 176 -16.28 -6.66 18.99
C ALA A 176 -16.15 -5.81 17.72
N ALA A 177 -15.15 -6.09 16.88
CA ALA A 177 -14.97 -5.50 15.55
C ALA A 177 -15.76 -6.23 14.44
N GLY A 178 -16.59 -7.22 14.78
CA GLY A 178 -17.42 -7.98 13.82
C GLY A 178 -16.68 -9.10 13.07
N ILE A 179 -15.45 -9.42 13.45
CA ILE A 179 -14.62 -10.44 12.81
C ILE A 179 -14.89 -11.79 13.48
N THR A 180 -15.59 -12.67 12.76
CA THR A 180 -16.10 -13.96 13.28
C THR A 180 -15.28 -15.17 12.82
N ALA A 181 -14.44 -15.01 11.79
CA ALA A 181 -13.63 -16.08 11.22
C ALA A 181 -12.20 -15.59 10.89
N PRO A 182 -11.41 -15.15 11.89
CA PRO A 182 -10.04 -14.71 11.67
C PRO A 182 -9.13 -15.86 11.20
N ILE A 183 -8.01 -15.50 10.59
CA ILE A 183 -6.91 -16.43 10.29
C ILE A 183 -5.92 -16.43 11.45
N ALA A 184 -5.54 -17.63 11.89
CA ALA A 184 -4.41 -17.88 12.77
C ALA A 184 -3.23 -18.37 11.93
N GLU A 185 -2.06 -17.73 12.04
CA GLU A 185 -0.83 -18.12 11.35
C GLU A 185 0.28 -18.37 12.37
N GLU A 186 1.24 -19.25 12.07
CA GLU A 186 2.47 -19.28 12.86
C GLU A 186 3.19 -17.92 12.78
N PHE A 187 3.74 -17.47 13.90
CA PHE A 187 4.45 -16.19 13.93
C PHE A 187 5.78 -16.31 13.18
N LEU A 188 5.96 -15.45 12.18
CA LEU A 188 7.19 -15.38 11.39
C LEU A 188 8.17 -14.42 12.07
N THR A 189 9.32 -14.94 12.49
CA THR A 189 10.37 -14.12 13.13
C THR A 189 11.36 -13.61 12.08
N GLY A 190 11.50 -12.30 11.96
CA GLY A 190 12.47 -11.66 11.08
C GLY A 190 12.08 -10.22 10.74
N PRO A 191 12.95 -9.46 10.06
CA PRO A 191 12.58 -8.14 9.55
C PRO A 191 11.54 -8.26 8.44
N VAL A 192 10.59 -7.32 8.42
CA VAL A 192 9.63 -7.15 7.34
C VAL A 192 10.26 -6.30 6.24
N VAL A 193 10.11 -6.75 5.00
CA VAL A 193 10.54 -6.05 3.78
C VAL A 193 9.45 -6.17 2.73
N SER A 194 9.49 -5.32 1.71
CA SER A 194 8.59 -5.43 0.56
C SER A 194 9.33 -5.46 -0.76
N VAL A 195 8.64 -5.96 -1.77
CA VAL A 195 9.02 -5.85 -3.18
C VAL A 195 7.85 -5.23 -3.94
N ASP A 196 8.09 -4.07 -4.54
CA ASP A 196 7.19 -3.45 -5.49
C ASP A 196 7.44 -4.01 -6.89
N SER A 197 6.38 -4.39 -7.58
CA SER A 197 6.49 -4.95 -8.93
C SER A 197 5.45 -4.37 -9.88
N PHE A 198 5.67 -4.56 -11.18
CA PHE A 198 4.70 -4.22 -12.21
C PHE A 198 4.56 -5.39 -13.19
N SER A 199 3.31 -5.76 -13.46
CA SER A 199 2.97 -6.87 -14.34
C SER A 199 2.39 -6.36 -15.65
N PHE A 200 2.71 -7.03 -16.76
CA PHE A 200 2.05 -6.82 -18.04
C PHE A 200 2.12 -8.09 -18.88
N GLU A 201 0.98 -8.52 -19.43
CA GLU A 201 0.84 -9.77 -20.20
C GLU A 201 1.42 -11.01 -19.49
N GLY A 202 1.28 -11.06 -18.16
CA GLY A 202 1.80 -12.16 -17.32
C GLY A 202 3.30 -12.10 -17.04
N ARG A 203 4.02 -11.08 -17.54
CA ARG A 203 5.42 -10.84 -17.17
C ARG A 203 5.49 -9.95 -15.94
N HIS A 204 6.17 -10.41 -14.90
CA HIS A 204 6.35 -9.70 -13.64
C HIS A 204 7.72 -9.05 -13.55
N LEU A 205 7.77 -7.72 -13.49
CA LEU A 205 8.99 -6.94 -13.28
C LEU A 205 9.07 -6.49 -11.82
N THR A 206 9.97 -7.07 -11.03
CA THR A 206 10.28 -6.55 -9.70
C THR A 206 11.13 -5.29 -9.80
N ILE A 207 10.77 -4.23 -9.07
CA ILE A 207 11.34 -2.89 -9.22
C ILE A 207 11.94 -2.44 -7.88
N GLY A 208 11.08 -2.02 -6.97
CA GLY A 208 11.47 -1.47 -5.67
C GLY A 208 11.60 -2.58 -4.63
N TYR A 209 12.45 -2.36 -3.64
CA TYR A 209 12.47 -3.20 -2.45
C TYR A 209 12.74 -2.34 -1.22
N SER A 210 11.85 -2.39 -0.23
CA SER A 210 11.82 -1.43 0.87
C SER A 210 11.87 -2.13 2.22
N GLU A 211 12.36 -1.41 3.22
CA GLU A 211 12.38 -1.83 4.63
C GLU A 211 11.68 -0.81 5.51
N TYR A 212 11.28 -1.29 6.68
CA TYR A 212 10.40 -0.56 7.59
C TYR A 212 10.97 -0.46 8.99
N ARG A 213 10.64 0.61 9.69
CA ARG A 213 10.66 0.65 11.16
C ARG A 213 9.22 0.57 11.67
N MET A 214 9.01 -0.30 12.68
CA MET A 214 7.71 -0.60 13.24
C MET A 214 7.71 -0.54 14.78
N ASN A 215 6.54 -0.32 15.40
CA ASN A 215 6.33 -0.60 16.84
C ASN A 215 5.93 -2.06 17.06
N GLU A 216 5.72 -2.39 18.33
CA GLU A 216 5.16 -3.65 18.83
C GLU A 216 3.75 -3.97 18.28
N ARG A 217 3.07 -3.01 17.63
CA ARG A 217 1.78 -3.21 16.95
C ARG A 217 1.92 -3.33 15.42
N PHE A 218 3.14 -3.48 14.91
CA PHE A 218 3.44 -3.60 13.48
C PHE A 218 3.02 -2.37 12.65
N VAL A 219 2.99 -1.18 13.26
CA VAL A 219 2.73 0.09 12.56
C VAL A 219 3.99 0.60 11.89
N GLU A 220 3.99 0.69 10.57
CA GLU A 220 5.12 1.18 9.77
C GLU A 220 5.14 2.70 9.67
N TRP A 221 5.98 3.38 10.46
CA TRP A 221 6.12 4.85 10.40
C TRP A 221 7.43 5.32 9.76
N GLU A 222 8.30 4.42 9.33
CA GLU A 222 9.47 4.75 8.53
C GLU A 222 9.61 3.78 7.38
N VAL A 223 9.84 4.30 6.18
CA VAL A 223 10.12 3.47 4.99
C VAL A 223 11.45 3.92 4.39
N SER A 224 12.25 2.98 3.90
CA SER A 224 13.51 3.28 3.20
C SER A 224 13.70 2.34 2.01
N THR A 225 14.18 2.89 0.89
CA THR A 225 14.40 2.15 -0.35
C THR A 225 15.69 2.67 -1.03
N PRO A 226 16.55 1.81 -1.60
CA PRO A 226 16.52 0.36 -1.55
C PRO A 226 16.75 -0.18 -0.13
N SER A 227 16.11 -1.28 0.23
CA SER A 227 16.33 -1.92 1.53
C SER A 227 17.75 -2.50 1.64
N ARG A 228 18.39 -2.18 2.76
CA ARG A 228 19.69 -2.69 3.18
C ARG A 228 19.57 -4.13 3.67
N VAL A 229 18.49 -4.45 4.40
CA VAL A 229 18.25 -5.79 4.95
C VAL A 229 17.76 -6.80 3.89
N ALA A 230 17.04 -6.34 2.86
CA ALA A 230 16.57 -7.18 1.76
C ALA A 230 17.68 -7.48 0.73
N ARG A 231 18.67 -6.59 0.59
CA ARG A 231 19.72 -6.70 -0.45
C ARG A 231 20.42 -8.07 -0.48
N PRO A 232 20.81 -8.70 0.65
CA PRO A 232 21.40 -10.04 0.65
C PRO A 232 20.46 -11.14 0.13
N HIS A 233 19.14 -10.93 0.20
CA HIS A 233 18.09 -11.90 -0.17
C HIS A 233 17.40 -11.55 -1.50
N LEU A 234 17.89 -10.53 -2.22
CA LEU A 234 17.16 -9.94 -3.36
C LEU A 234 16.85 -10.95 -4.46
N ALA A 235 17.78 -11.85 -4.80
CA ALA A 235 17.53 -12.86 -5.82
C ALA A 235 16.39 -13.82 -5.43
N GLU A 236 16.32 -14.19 -4.16
CA GLU A 236 15.31 -15.09 -3.62
C GLU A 236 13.95 -14.40 -3.51
N LEU A 237 13.93 -13.15 -3.03
CA LEU A 237 12.74 -12.30 -2.99
C LEU A 237 12.18 -12.08 -4.40
N ARG A 238 13.01 -11.70 -5.38
CA ARG A 238 12.56 -11.49 -6.76
C ARG A 238 11.94 -12.76 -7.35
N ALA A 239 12.61 -13.91 -7.17
CA ALA A 239 12.09 -15.18 -7.65
C ALA A 239 10.79 -15.60 -6.95
N LEU A 240 10.67 -15.35 -5.65
CA LEU A 240 9.46 -15.65 -4.88
C LEU A 240 8.30 -14.73 -5.28
N THR A 241 8.54 -13.43 -5.48
CA THR A 241 7.54 -12.47 -5.98
C THR A 241 6.97 -12.93 -7.32
N VAL A 242 7.81 -13.24 -8.30
CA VAL A 242 7.34 -13.71 -9.63
C VAL A 242 6.43 -14.93 -9.48
N LYS A 243 6.87 -15.96 -8.72
CA LYS A 243 6.08 -17.19 -8.52
C LYS A 243 4.78 -16.95 -7.75
N LEU A 244 4.78 -16.06 -6.77
CA LEU A 244 3.57 -15.64 -6.04
C LEU A 244 2.56 -15.01 -7.01
N LEU A 245 3.01 -14.09 -7.85
CA LEU A 245 2.14 -13.37 -8.80
C LEU A 245 1.60 -14.30 -9.90
N ASP A 246 2.40 -15.26 -10.36
CA ASP A 246 1.95 -16.35 -11.23
C ASP A 246 0.86 -17.20 -10.54
N ALA A 247 1.08 -17.59 -9.28
CA ALA A 247 0.18 -18.47 -8.53
C ALA A 247 -1.19 -17.85 -8.25
N VAL A 248 -1.26 -16.53 -8.02
CA VAL A 248 -2.52 -15.80 -7.86
C VAL A 248 -3.16 -15.39 -9.20
N GLY A 249 -2.46 -15.62 -10.31
CA GLY A 249 -2.93 -15.31 -11.66
C GLY A 249 -2.95 -13.81 -11.97
N LEU A 250 -2.04 -13.02 -11.39
CA LEU A 250 -1.90 -11.61 -11.78
C LEU A 250 -1.32 -11.55 -13.19
N THR A 251 -1.87 -10.70 -14.05
CA THR A 251 -1.39 -10.59 -15.45
C THR A 251 -0.99 -9.17 -15.81
N GLU A 252 -1.64 -8.16 -15.24
CA GLU A 252 -1.29 -6.77 -15.46
C GLU A 252 -1.49 -5.91 -14.21
N GLY A 253 -0.75 -4.80 -14.13
CA GLY A 253 -0.85 -3.80 -13.07
C GLY A 253 0.24 -3.93 -11.99
N PRO A 254 0.29 -2.96 -11.06
CA PRO A 254 1.26 -2.96 -9.98
C PRO A 254 0.94 -4.03 -8.94
N SER A 255 1.97 -4.51 -8.25
CA SER A 255 1.82 -5.23 -7.00
C SER A 255 2.73 -4.70 -5.91
N HIS A 256 2.27 -4.81 -4.68
CA HIS A 256 3.07 -4.62 -3.49
C HIS A 256 3.03 -5.92 -2.68
N SER A 257 4.17 -6.57 -2.52
CA SER A 257 4.29 -7.84 -1.80
C SER A 257 5.22 -7.68 -0.61
N GLU A 258 4.74 -8.05 0.57
CA GLU A 258 5.49 -7.99 1.82
C GLU A 258 6.01 -9.38 2.21
N PHE A 259 7.16 -9.41 2.86
CA PHE A 259 7.85 -10.63 3.25
C PHE A 259 8.44 -10.47 4.64
N VAL A 260 8.49 -11.57 5.38
CA VAL A 260 9.34 -11.70 6.57
C VAL A 260 10.60 -12.47 6.18
N LEU A 261 11.77 -11.89 6.44
CA LEU A 261 13.05 -12.58 6.25
C LEU A 261 13.33 -13.49 7.44
N THR A 262 12.82 -14.72 7.37
CA THR A 262 12.99 -15.71 8.45
C THR A 262 14.38 -16.37 8.41
N PRO A 263 14.82 -17.04 9.49
CA PRO A 263 16.04 -17.85 9.47
C PRO A 263 16.06 -18.92 8.36
N ASP A 264 14.89 -19.38 7.91
CA ASP A 264 14.70 -20.39 6.86
C ASP A 264 14.36 -19.76 5.49
N GLY A 265 14.73 -18.50 5.29
CA GLY A 265 14.49 -17.72 4.07
C GLY A 265 13.21 -16.88 4.10
N PRO A 266 12.93 -16.09 3.05
CA PRO A 266 11.78 -15.21 2.97
C PRO A 266 10.47 -16.01 2.98
N ARG A 267 9.46 -15.45 3.64
CA ARG A 267 8.08 -15.93 3.63
C ARG A 267 7.17 -14.78 3.26
N VAL A 268 6.23 -15.02 2.34
CA VAL A 268 5.20 -14.05 1.95
C VAL A 268 4.39 -13.71 3.18
N LEU A 269 4.37 -12.44 3.58
CA LEU A 269 3.50 -11.95 4.63
C LEU A 269 2.11 -11.69 4.05
N GLU A 270 2.04 -10.81 3.04
CA GLU A 270 0.85 -10.47 2.26
C GLU A 270 1.24 -9.91 0.89
N SER A 271 0.27 -9.74 -0.02
CA SER A 271 0.50 -9.15 -1.33
C SER A 271 -0.78 -8.57 -1.92
N HIS A 272 -0.67 -7.45 -2.62
CA HIS A 272 -1.83 -6.69 -3.11
C HIS A 272 -1.62 -6.26 -4.56
N ALA A 273 -2.67 -6.27 -5.39
CA ALA A 273 -2.65 -5.79 -6.78
C ALA A 273 -2.82 -4.26 -6.86
N ARG A 274 -2.03 -3.51 -6.09
CA ARG A 274 -2.05 -2.04 -6.07
C ARG A 274 -0.66 -1.48 -5.84
N LEU A 275 -0.55 -0.17 -6.02
CA LEU A 275 0.59 0.60 -5.55
C LEU A 275 0.69 0.55 -4.02
N ALA A 276 1.92 0.56 -3.52
CA ALA A 276 2.22 0.60 -2.10
C ALA A 276 1.73 1.89 -1.41
N GLY A 277 1.50 1.79 -0.10
CA GLY A 277 1.14 2.91 0.75
C GLY A 277 2.35 3.78 1.13
N SER A 278 2.17 4.67 2.11
CA SER A 278 3.27 5.37 2.81
C SER A 278 4.31 6.06 1.93
N GLY A 279 3.93 6.49 0.71
CA GLY A 279 4.82 7.20 -0.20
C GLY A 279 5.80 6.32 -0.96
N ALA A 280 5.73 4.99 -0.79
CA ALA A 280 6.64 4.05 -1.44
C ALA A 280 6.74 4.20 -2.98
N PRO A 281 5.67 4.48 -3.75
CA PRO A 281 5.81 4.75 -5.19
C PRO A 281 6.74 5.93 -5.51
N GLU A 282 6.75 6.97 -4.67
CA GLU A 282 7.64 8.12 -4.81
C GLU A 282 9.07 7.77 -4.37
N LEU A 283 9.24 6.94 -3.33
CA LEU A 283 10.56 6.42 -2.95
C LEU A 283 11.16 5.56 -4.06
N VAL A 284 10.37 4.70 -4.70
CA VAL A 284 10.79 3.88 -5.85
C VAL A 284 11.22 4.77 -7.01
N ARG A 285 10.46 5.83 -7.31
CA ARG A 285 10.86 6.79 -8.34
C ARG A 285 12.21 7.44 -8.03
N ARG A 286 12.42 7.91 -6.80
CA ARG A 286 13.67 8.56 -6.37
C ARG A 286 14.86 7.60 -6.44
N ALA A 287 14.69 6.36 -5.99
CA ALA A 287 15.77 5.40 -5.87
C ALA A 287 16.06 4.58 -7.14
N PHE A 288 15.06 4.28 -7.96
CA PHE A 288 15.17 3.41 -9.15
C PHE A 288 14.88 4.13 -10.47
N GLY A 289 14.40 5.36 -10.43
CA GLY A 289 14.09 6.16 -11.62
C GLY A 289 12.81 5.76 -12.36
N LEU A 290 12.03 4.81 -11.84
CA LEU A 290 10.75 4.38 -12.43
C LEU A 290 9.56 4.98 -11.68
N ASP A 291 8.67 5.64 -12.41
CA ASP A 291 7.45 6.23 -11.87
C ASP A 291 6.27 5.24 -11.96
N LEU A 292 6.04 4.49 -10.87
CA LEU A 292 4.95 3.51 -10.81
C LEU A 292 3.56 4.12 -10.98
N ASN A 293 3.38 5.41 -10.61
CA ASN A 293 2.11 6.11 -10.84
C ASN A 293 1.87 6.35 -12.33
N ARG A 294 2.92 6.73 -13.07
CA ARG A 294 2.82 6.87 -14.54
C ARG A 294 2.57 5.52 -15.20
N MET A 295 3.36 4.50 -14.83
CA MET A 295 3.26 3.14 -15.38
C MET A 295 1.86 2.55 -15.20
N PHE A 296 1.17 2.89 -14.09
CA PHE A 296 -0.18 2.43 -13.79
C PHE A 296 -1.18 2.64 -14.93
N LEU A 297 -1.04 3.72 -15.71
CA LEU A 297 -1.84 3.93 -16.92
C LEU A 297 -1.06 3.57 -18.18
N THR A 298 0.19 4.01 -18.30
CA THR A 298 0.90 3.98 -19.58
C THR A 298 1.28 2.58 -20.03
N VAL A 299 1.70 1.70 -19.12
CA VAL A 299 2.08 0.32 -19.46
C VAL A 299 0.85 -0.48 -19.84
N LEU A 300 -0.25 -0.36 -19.10
CA LEU A 300 -1.50 -1.08 -19.37
C LEU A 300 -2.09 -0.74 -20.75
N LEU A 301 -1.88 0.50 -21.20
CA LEU A 301 -2.36 0.99 -22.50
C LEU A 301 -1.34 0.83 -23.63
N GLY A 302 -0.14 0.30 -23.34
CA GLY A 302 0.96 0.17 -24.31
C GLY A 302 1.54 1.50 -24.79
N ILE A 303 1.39 2.56 -23.99
CA ILE A 303 2.00 3.88 -24.23
C ILE A 303 3.48 3.86 -23.87
N ASP A 304 3.79 3.29 -22.70
CA ASP A 304 5.16 3.01 -22.28
C ASP A 304 5.35 1.48 -22.26
N GLU A 305 6.58 1.01 -22.54
CA GLU A 305 6.91 -0.40 -22.43
C GLU A 305 7.25 -0.77 -20.98
N LEU A 306 6.87 -1.98 -20.55
CA LEU A 306 7.38 -2.54 -19.30
C LEU A 306 8.89 -2.87 -19.49
N PRO A 307 9.81 -2.32 -18.69
CA PRO A 307 11.24 -2.57 -18.86
C PRO A 307 11.58 -4.06 -18.92
N GLU A 308 12.57 -4.44 -19.74
CA GLU A 308 12.92 -5.85 -19.95
C GLU A 308 13.54 -6.50 -18.70
N THR A 309 14.30 -5.73 -17.93
CA THR A 309 15.03 -6.21 -16.74
C THR A 309 14.76 -5.32 -15.54
N SER A 310 14.78 -5.92 -14.34
CA SER A 310 14.67 -5.16 -13.10
C SER A 310 15.74 -4.08 -13.01
N PRO A 311 15.39 -2.84 -12.64
CA PRO A 311 16.36 -1.77 -12.50
C PRO A 311 17.28 -2.01 -11.30
N GLU A 312 18.49 -1.46 -11.38
CA GLU A 312 19.38 -1.29 -10.24
C GLU A 312 19.15 0.08 -9.60
N PRO A 313 19.33 0.23 -8.27
CA PRO A 313 19.16 1.51 -7.61
C PRO A 313 20.22 2.52 -8.08
N VAL A 314 19.77 3.74 -8.36
CA VAL A 314 20.62 4.89 -8.75
C VAL A 314 20.81 5.90 -7.61
N ALA A 315 20.03 5.76 -6.54
CA ALA A 315 20.04 6.60 -5.34
C ALA A 315 19.40 5.84 -4.17
N GLY A 316 19.31 6.47 -3.00
CA GLY A 316 18.41 6.05 -1.92
C GLY A 316 17.34 7.09 -1.63
N ALA A 317 16.24 6.63 -1.05
CA ALA A 317 15.14 7.47 -0.63
C ALA A 317 14.52 6.95 0.67
N ALA A 318 14.07 7.87 1.51
CA ALA A 318 13.47 7.55 2.80
C ALA A 318 12.29 8.49 3.09
N VAL A 319 11.32 7.98 3.85
CA VAL A 319 10.25 8.78 4.45
C VAL A 319 10.14 8.47 5.94
N ARG A 320 9.95 9.49 6.76
CA ARG A 320 9.74 9.39 8.22
C ARG A 320 8.46 10.12 8.56
N PHE A 321 7.50 9.46 9.18
CA PHE A 321 6.35 10.16 9.74
C PHE A 321 6.73 10.79 11.08
N PHE A 322 6.19 11.98 11.36
CA PHE A 322 6.31 12.55 12.70
C PHE A 322 5.42 11.76 13.66
N THR A 323 6.00 11.23 14.74
CA THR A 323 5.30 10.43 15.75
C THR A 323 5.43 11.06 17.15
N PRO A 324 4.90 12.27 17.38
CA PRO A 324 4.87 12.84 18.71
C PRO A 324 3.93 12.07 19.65
N ASP A 325 4.06 12.28 20.96
CA ASP A 325 3.16 11.67 21.95
C ASP A 325 1.69 12.04 21.70
N ALA A 326 0.77 11.17 22.12
CA ALA A 326 -0.66 11.43 22.02
C ALA A 326 -1.09 12.60 22.94
N GLY A 327 -1.96 13.46 22.43
CA GLY A 327 -2.48 14.63 23.15
C GLY A 327 -2.64 15.86 22.26
N THR A 328 -2.85 17.03 22.89
CA THR A 328 -3.05 18.28 22.15
C THR A 328 -1.70 18.93 21.82
N VAL A 329 -1.46 19.29 20.57
CA VAL A 329 -0.26 20.05 20.17
C VAL A 329 -0.28 21.45 20.80
N ARG A 330 0.75 21.79 21.57
CA ARG A 330 0.99 23.12 22.16
C ARG A 330 1.79 24.03 21.22
N SER A 331 2.86 23.51 20.65
CA SER A 331 3.74 24.20 19.69
C SER A 331 4.38 23.21 18.73
N VAL A 332 4.78 23.72 17.55
CA VAL A 332 5.67 23.02 16.63
C VAL A 332 6.85 23.96 16.35
N ASP A 333 8.02 23.61 16.86
CA ASP A 333 9.23 24.41 16.75
C ASP A 333 10.09 23.87 15.60
N VAL A 334 10.23 24.67 14.55
CA VAL A 334 11.11 24.37 13.40
C VAL A 334 12.40 25.17 13.58
N GLU A 335 13.55 24.49 13.57
CA GLU A 335 14.85 25.14 13.69
C GLU A 335 15.08 26.20 12.59
N GLU A 336 15.62 27.36 12.97
CA GLU A 336 15.95 28.41 12.01
C GLU A 336 17.09 27.96 11.07
N GLY A 337 16.91 28.16 9.76
CA GLY A 337 17.90 27.77 8.77
C GLY A 337 17.93 26.26 8.45
N ILE A 338 16.86 25.54 8.78
CA ILE A 338 16.70 24.12 8.45
C ILE A 338 16.98 23.85 6.96
N PRO A 339 17.85 22.88 6.60
CA PRO A 339 18.28 22.65 5.23
C PRO A 339 17.25 21.79 4.46
N SER A 340 15.98 22.17 4.49
CA SER A 340 14.89 21.45 3.83
C SER A 340 13.77 22.40 3.43
N THR A 341 13.02 22.04 2.39
CA THR A 341 11.75 22.70 2.09
C THR A 341 10.70 22.26 3.13
N VAL A 342 10.21 23.19 3.95
CA VAL A 342 9.16 22.93 4.95
C VAL A 342 7.83 23.50 4.49
N ARG A 343 6.78 22.67 4.51
CA ARG A 343 5.39 23.05 4.24
C ARG A 343 4.53 22.81 5.47
N HIS A 344 3.57 23.70 5.70
CA HIS A 344 2.56 23.53 6.74
C HIS A 344 1.20 23.34 6.06
N LEU A 345 0.45 22.33 6.49
CA LEU A 345 -0.94 22.20 6.11
C LEU A 345 -1.76 23.30 6.82
N PRO A 346 -2.59 24.07 6.10
CA PRO A 346 -3.45 25.07 6.71
C PRO A 346 -4.41 24.49 7.75
N LYS A 347 -4.62 25.24 8.85
CA LYS A 347 -5.52 24.80 9.93
C LYS A 347 -6.94 24.61 9.42
N GLY A 348 -7.54 23.47 9.77
CA GLY A 348 -8.91 23.13 9.38
C GLY A 348 -9.02 22.43 8.02
N GLU A 349 -7.93 22.31 7.27
CA GLU A 349 -7.88 21.40 6.13
C GLU A 349 -7.73 19.96 6.65
N VAL A 350 -8.70 19.13 6.33
CA VAL A 350 -8.58 17.68 6.49
C VAL A 350 -8.08 17.15 5.15
N PRO A 351 -6.82 16.71 5.07
CA PRO A 351 -6.29 16.27 3.79
C PRO A 351 -6.97 14.95 3.44
N LEU A 352 -7.61 14.90 2.27
CA LEU A 352 -8.15 13.66 1.69
C LEU A 352 -7.01 12.72 1.21
N VAL A 353 -5.77 13.18 1.31
CA VAL A 353 -4.54 12.49 0.93
C VAL A 353 -3.67 12.29 2.18
N PHE A 354 -3.27 11.04 2.43
CA PHE A 354 -2.42 10.67 3.58
C PHE A 354 -1.06 11.40 3.61
N LEU A 355 -0.50 11.72 2.43
CA LEU A 355 0.76 12.45 2.25
C LEU A 355 0.52 13.71 1.39
N PRO A 356 0.03 14.82 1.97
CA PRO A 356 -0.24 16.04 1.22
C PRO A 356 1.07 16.67 0.70
N TYR A 357 0.98 17.39 -0.41
CA TYR A 357 2.09 18.05 -1.11
C TYR A 357 3.18 17.12 -1.69
N LEU A 358 3.04 15.79 -1.59
CA LEU A 358 4.08 14.87 -2.05
C LEU A 358 4.43 15.06 -3.54
N ASP A 359 3.42 15.33 -4.36
CA ASP A 359 3.54 15.63 -5.79
C ASP A 359 4.26 16.96 -6.08
N GLN A 360 4.16 17.93 -5.17
CA GLN A 360 4.81 19.23 -5.26
C GLN A 360 6.26 19.21 -4.78
N LEU A 361 6.67 18.15 -4.07
CA LEU A 361 7.99 17.99 -3.45
C LEU A 361 8.90 17.02 -4.23
N ARG A 362 8.48 16.59 -5.43
CA ARG A 362 9.18 15.56 -6.22
C ARG A 362 10.62 15.92 -6.60
N ASP A 363 10.92 17.21 -6.77
CA ASP A 363 12.24 17.70 -7.16
C ASP A 363 13.09 18.14 -5.96
N GLU A 364 12.53 18.13 -4.75
CA GLU A 364 13.23 18.48 -3.53
C GLU A 364 14.07 17.29 -3.04
N GLU A 365 15.37 17.52 -2.81
CA GLU A 365 16.25 16.49 -2.22
C GLU A 365 15.78 16.13 -0.81
N VAL A 366 15.41 17.13 0.00
CA VAL A 366 14.89 16.95 1.36
C VAL A 366 13.73 17.90 1.60
N ALA A 367 12.60 17.37 2.05
CA ALA A 367 11.43 18.17 2.38
C ALA A 367 10.69 17.62 3.61
N ALA A 368 10.01 18.52 4.32
CA ALA A 368 9.14 18.18 5.42
C ALA A 368 7.76 18.82 5.25
N VAL A 369 6.72 18.08 5.64
CA VAL A 369 5.34 18.56 5.68
C VAL A 369 4.83 18.38 7.09
N ILE A 370 4.41 19.48 7.72
CA ILE A 370 3.81 19.51 9.05
C ILE A 370 2.30 19.61 8.88
N GLN A 371 1.56 18.61 9.36
CA GLN A 371 0.10 18.56 9.24
C GLN A 371 -0.63 19.04 10.51
N LYS A 372 -0.10 18.70 11.68
CA LYS A 372 -0.70 19.09 12.97
C LYS A 372 -0.01 20.33 13.52
N GLY A 373 -0.80 21.33 13.87
CA GLY A 373 -0.35 22.57 14.49
C GLY A 373 -0.98 22.80 15.87
N PRO A 374 -0.68 23.95 16.52
CA PRO A 374 -1.22 24.26 17.84
C PRO A 374 -2.75 24.15 17.95
N GLY A 375 -3.18 23.36 18.92
CA GLY A 375 -4.58 23.05 19.23
C GLY A 375 -5.15 21.84 18.49
N ASP A 376 -4.38 21.19 17.62
CA ASP A 376 -4.82 19.94 16.98
C ASP A 376 -4.51 18.73 17.87
N GLU A 377 -5.34 17.69 17.76
CA GLU A 377 -5.17 16.44 18.50
C GLU A 377 -4.27 15.46 17.73
N VAL A 378 -3.32 14.86 18.45
CA VAL A 378 -2.49 13.72 18.03
C VAL A 378 -3.07 12.45 18.65
N PRO A 379 -3.52 11.46 17.84
CA PRO A 379 -3.99 10.18 18.36
C PRO A 379 -2.84 9.31 18.88
N GLU A 380 -3.15 8.28 19.66
CA GLU A 380 -2.21 7.18 19.91
C GLU A 380 -1.89 6.46 18.59
N LEU A 381 -0.62 6.09 18.38
CA LEU A 381 -0.16 5.43 17.16
C LEU A 381 -0.53 3.93 17.17
N LEU A 382 -1.78 3.63 16.81
CA LEU A 382 -2.34 2.27 16.80
C LEU A 382 -2.35 1.64 15.41
N THR A 383 -2.44 2.45 14.37
CA THR A 383 -2.38 2.06 12.96
C THR A 383 -1.59 3.10 12.15
N VAL A 384 -1.15 2.74 10.94
CA VAL A 384 -0.49 3.70 10.04
C VAL A 384 -1.39 4.89 9.71
N ALA A 385 -2.72 4.74 9.79
CA ALA A 385 -3.65 5.84 9.61
C ALA A 385 -3.54 6.94 10.69
N ASP A 386 -2.88 6.64 11.83
CA ASP A 386 -2.60 7.60 12.90
C ASP A 386 -1.32 8.42 12.66
N CYS A 387 -0.55 8.14 11.60
CA CYS A 387 0.59 8.95 11.17
C CYS A 387 0.14 10.27 10.52
N VAL A 388 -0.54 11.12 11.29
CA VAL A 388 -1.24 12.33 10.82
C VAL A 388 -0.56 13.64 11.18
N SER A 389 0.60 13.59 11.84
CA SER A 389 1.36 14.78 12.26
C SER A 389 2.18 15.38 11.13
N GLY A 390 2.37 14.63 10.04
CA GLY A 390 3.16 15.00 8.88
C GLY A 390 4.32 14.04 8.65
N TYR A 391 5.26 14.42 7.78
CA TYR A 391 6.36 13.56 7.37
C TYR A 391 7.58 14.35 6.88
N VAL A 392 8.72 13.69 6.88
CA VAL A 392 9.95 14.09 6.18
C VAL A 392 10.19 13.09 5.05
N ILE A 393 10.57 13.57 3.87
CA ILE A 393 11.04 12.75 2.75
C ILE A 393 12.41 13.24 2.28
N ALA A 394 13.31 12.30 1.99
CA ALA A 394 14.66 12.61 1.55
C ALA A 394 15.13 11.70 0.41
N THR A 395 16.07 12.22 -0.37
CA THR A 395 16.87 11.49 -1.37
C THR A 395 18.35 11.63 -1.01
N GLY A 396 19.07 10.53 -1.12
CA GLY A 396 20.49 10.45 -0.84
C GLY A 396 21.23 9.68 -1.92
N VAL A 397 22.56 9.70 -1.85
CA VAL A 397 23.40 8.91 -2.78
C VAL A 397 23.16 7.40 -2.63
N ASP A 398 22.74 6.98 -1.45
CA ASP A 398 22.27 5.63 -1.12
C ASP A 398 21.22 5.70 0.01
N ALA A 399 20.75 4.53 0.47
CA ALA A 399 19.73 4.46 1.51
C ALA A 399 20.23 4.98 2.85
N ASP A 400 21.51 4.80 3.20
CA ASP A 400 22.08 5.28 4.46
C ASP A 400 22.11 6.82 4.51
N ASP A 401 22.52 7.46 3.41
CA ASP A 401 22.50 8.92 3.26
C ASP A 401 21.07 9.48 3.32
N ALA A 402 20.12 8.85 2.63
CA ALA A 402 18.72 9.28 2.66
C ALA A 402 18.10 9.17 4.06
N VAL A 403 18.38 8.07 4.77
CA VAL A 403 17.95 7.87 6.17
C VAL A 403 18.54 8.96 7.06
N ALA A 404 19.85 9.21 6.96
CA ALA A 404 20.53 10.21 7.79
C ALA A 404 19.98 11.63 7.58
N LYS A 405 19.67 12.02 6.33
CA LYS A 405 19.01 13.30 6.03
C LYS A 405 17.61 13.39 6.63
N CYS A 406 16.82 12.33 6.50
CA CYS A 406 15.48 12.27 7.09
C CYS A 406 15.54 12.43 8.62
N ASP A 407 16.43 11.70 9.28
CA ASP A 407 16.58 11.72 10.74
C ASP A 407 17.08 13.10 11.22
N ASP A 408 18.03 13.74 10.50
CA ASP A 408 18.50 15.10 10.80
C ASP A 408 17.38 16.16 10.75
N ILE A 409 16.52 16.11 9.73
CA ILE A 409 15.37 17.03 9.64
C ILE A 409 14.31 16.72 10.69
N ASN A 410 14.06 15.43 10.96
CA ASN A 410 13.10 15.01 11.97
C ASN A 410 13.48 15.54 13.36
N ASP A 411 14.76 15.49 13.73
CA ASP A 411 15.26 15.99 15.02
C ASP A 411 15.18 17.53 15.17
N ARG A 412 15.12 18.27 14.05
CA ARG A 412 15.04 19.73 13.99
C ARG A 412 13.60 20.28 13.99
N ILE A 413 12.60 19.41 13.91
CA ILE A 413 11.17 19.76 13.97
C ILE A 413 10.58 19.12 15.23
N ARG A 414 10.32 19.95 16.25
CA ARG A 414 9.91 19.46 17.57
C ARG A 414 8.47 19.82 17.88
N PHE A 415 7.67 18.80 18.17
CA PHE A 415 6.30 18.95 18.67
C PHE A 415 6.31 19.00 20.19
N SER A 416 5.60 19.97 20.76
CA SER A 416 5.32 20.04 22.20
C SER A 416 3.88 19.59 22.42
N ILE A 417 3.67 18.51 23.18
CA ILE A 417 2.34 17.93 23.45
C ILE A 417 1.89 18.27 24.86
N GLY A 418 0.58 18.42 25.03
CA GLY A 418 -0.03 19.03 26.19
C GLY A 418 -1.03 18.24 26.98
#